data_AF-A0A7D5RPM9-F1
#
_entry.id   AF-A0A7D5RPM9-F1
#
_cell.length_a   1.000
_cell.length_b   1.000
_cell.length_c   1.000
_cell.angle_alpha   90.00
_cell.angle_beta   90.00
_cell.angle_gamma   90.00
#
_symmetry.space_group_name_H-M   'P 1'
#
loop_
_entity.id
_entity.type
_entity.pdbx_description
1 polymer ?
#
loop_
_entity_poly.entity_id
_entity_poly.type
_entity_poly.pdbx_seq_one_letter_code
_entity_poly.pdbx_strand_id
1 'polypeptide(L)'
;MASRIQLQQSLQRPYDRLLFSKDVLSQIFNSNFKLLQSPAPASIQPTASEKKVINTISVYGAITLEDGTEVTCYEIALQSKVRIEQSKVAIQQYARRLLISGQAALVSFVSPDNKKIWRLTLVAKDSELTSDGIKEKSTNAKRYTFLLGPGESCKTAAERFESLIN
;
A
#
# COMPACT_ATOMS: atom_id res chain seq x y z
N MET A 1 -18.72 5.99 9.86
CA MET A 1 -17.40 6.44 9.37
C MET A 1 -16.43 6.38 10.54
N ALA A 2 -15.22 5.87 10.32
CA ALA A 2 -14.21 5.80 11.37
C ALA A 2 -13.62 7.18 11.66
N SER A 3 -13.45 7.53 12.93
CA SER A 3 -12.76 8.78 13.32
C SER A 3 -11.24 8.65 13.17
N ARG A 4 -10.51 9.77 13.07
CA ARG A 4 -9.04 9.81 13.14
C ARG A 4 -8.46 8.92 14.23
N ILE A 5 -9.05 8.96 15.42
CA ILE A 5 -8.56 8.25 16.61
C ILE A 5 -8.69 6.74 16.39
N GLN A 6 -9.82 6.29 15.82
CA GLN A 6 -10.03 4.87 15.52
C GLN A 6 -9.09 4.38 14.42
N LEU A 7 -8.87 5.18 13.37
CA LEU A 7 -7.90 4.87 12.31
C LEU A 7 -6.48 4.78 12.87
N GLN A 8 -6.07 5.75 13.69
CA GLN A 8 -4.76 5.78 14.33
C GLN A 8 -4.54 4.54 15.19
N GLN A 9 -5.50 4.18 16.04
CA GLN A 9 -5.43 2.98 16.88
C GLN A 9 -5.33 1.70 16.04
N SER A 10 -6.04 1.63 14.92
CA SER A 10 -6.00 0.47 14.03
C SER A 10 -4.64 0.35 13.33
N LEU A 11 -4.07 1.47 12.88
CA LEU A 11 -2.75 1.53 12.24
C LEU A 11 -1.59 1.26 13.22
N GLN A 12 -1.79 1.46 14.52
CA GLN A 12 -0.84 1.12 15.57
C GLN A 12 -0.83 -0.37 15.93
N ARG A 13 -1.73 -1.20 15.37
CA ARG A 13 -1.72 -2.64 15.62
C ARG A 13 -0.61 -3.34 14.82
N PRO A 14 -0.12 -4.51 15.29
CA PRO A 14 0.67 -5.38 14.45
C PRO A 14 -0.07 -5.68 13.14
N TYR A 15 0.68 -5.87 12.06
CA TYR A 15 0.07 -6.10 10.77
C TYR A 15 -0.76 -7.39 10.79
N ASP A 16 -2.04 -7.23 10.49
CA ASP A 16 -2.95 -8.29 10.10
C ASP A 16 -3.75 -7.77 8.92
N ARG A 17 -3.68 -8.49 7.79
CA ARG A 17 -4.32 -8.07 6.55
C ARG A 17 -5.83 -7.95 6.68
N LEU A 18 -6.48 -8.90 7.36
CA LEU A 18 -7.93 -8.92 7.49
C LEU A 18 -8.41 -7.79 8.38
N LEU A 19 -7.72 -7.56 9.50
CA LEU A 19 -8.01 -6.41 10.37
C LEU A 19 -7.74 -5.09 9.67
N PHE A 20 -6.61 -4.94 8.97
CA PHE A 20 -6.32 -3.71 8.21
C PHE A 20 -7.37 -3.44 7.13
N SER A 21 -7.79 -4.50 6.42
CA SER A 21 -8.83 -4.40 5.39
C SER A 21 -10.18 -3.97 5.97
N LYS A 22 -10.56 -4.50 7.14
CA LYS A 22 -11.86 -4.25 7.79
C LYS A 22 -11.92 -2.93 8.60
N ASP A 23 -10.85 -2.64 9.33
CA ASP A 23 -10.83 -1.55 10.30
C ASP A 23 -10.29 -0.26 9.69
N VAL A 24 -9.60 -0.33 8.55
CA VAL A 24 -9.08 0.83 7.82
C VAL A 24 -9.68 0.93 6.43
N LEU A 25 -9.38 -0.02 5.53
CA LEU A 25 -9.72 0.14 4.11
C LEU A 25 -11.24 0.20 3.86
N SER A 26 -12.02 -0.71 4.44
CA SER A 26 -13.48 -0.67 4.26
C SER A 26 -14.15 0.49 4.98
N GLN A 27 -13.52 1.09 6.00
CA GLN A 27 -14.06 2.28 6.66
C GLN A 27 -13.91 3.55 5.82
N ILE A 28 -12.92 3.56 4.93
CA ILE A 28 -12.57 4.71 4.09
C ILE A 28 -13.22 4.58 2.72
N PHE A 29 -13.11 3.40 2.12
CA PHE A 29 -13.55 3.16 0.74
C PHE A 29 -14.90 2.46 0.65
N ASN A 30 -15.49 1.98 1.75
CA ASN A 30 -16.81 1.34 1.76
C ASN A 30 -16.94 0.25 0.68
N SER A 31 -17.94 0.37 -0.20
CA SER A 31 -18.20 -0.53 -1.33
C SER A 31 -17.15 -0.49 -2.44
N ASN A 32 -16.31 0.55 -2.46
CA ASN A 32 -15.27 0.71 -3.47
C ASN A 32 -14.05 -0.16 -3.20
N PHE A 33 -13.90 -0.69 -1.97
CA PHE A 33 -12.87 -1.65 -1.65
C PHE A 33 -13.40 -3.08 -1.78
N LYS A 34 -12.70 -3.89 -2.57
CA LYS A 34 -12.97 -5.32 -2.75
C LYS A 34 -11.80 -6.13 -2.23
N LEU A 35 -12.06 -6.90 -1.17
CA LEU A 35 -11.12 -7.87 -0.61
C LEU A 35 -11.25 -9.21 -1.35
N LEU A 36 -10.13 -9.81 -1.73
CA LEU A 36 -10.10 -11.16 -2.29
C LEU A 36 -10.32 -12.19 -1.18
N GLN A 37 -11.03 -13.29 -1.50
CA GLN A 37 -11.23 -14.40 -0.56
C GLN A 37 -9.90 -15.00 -0.08
N SER A 38 -8.92 -15.10 -0.98
CA SER A 38 -7.54 -15.49 -0.70
C SER A 38 -6.57 -14.62 -1.47
N PRO A 39 -5.40 -14.25 -0.90
CA PRO A 39 -4.38 -13.54 -1.64
C PRO A 39 -3.94 -14.32 -2.88
N ALA A 40 -3.88 -13.66 -4.03
CA ALA A 40 -3.40 -14.23 -5.27
C ALA A 40 -1.93 -13.83 -5.49
N PRO A 41 -1.08 -14.69 -6.06
CA PRO A 41 0.28 -14.29 -6.43
C PRO A 41 0.23 -13.15 -7.44
N ALA A 42 1.08 -12.14 -7.26
CA ALA A 42 1.16 -11.03 -8.22
C ALA A 42 1.85 -11.47 -9.52
N SER A 43 1.39 -10.94 -10.66
CA SER A 43 2.01 -11.21 -11.96
C SER A 43 3.43 -10.66 -12.06
N ILE A 44 3.75 -9.59 -11.32
CA ILE A 44 5.09 -8.99 -11.28
C ILE A 44 5.97 -9.75 -10.30
N GLN A 45 7.01 -10.38 -10.83
CA GLN A 45 7.99 -11.11 -10.04
C GLN A 45 9.22 -10.25 -9.72
N PRO A 46 9.87 -10.48 -8.55
CA PRO A 46 11.07 -9.76 -8.16
C PRO A 46 12.27 -10.22 -9.00
N THR A 47 13.16 -9.30 -9.36
CA THR A 47 14.43 -9.62 -10.02
C THR A 47 15.39 -10.33 -9.08
N ALA A 48 16.49 -10.88 -9.61
CA ALA A 48 17.52 -11.55 -8.79
C ALA A 48 18.08 -10.65 -7.68
N SER A 49 18.23 -9.34 -7.92
CA SER A 49 18.67 -8.38 -6.91
C SER A 49 17.59 -8.11 -5.86
N GLU A 50 16.33 -8.01 -6.27
CA GLU A 50 15.19 -7.75 -5.37
C GLU A 50 14.86 -8.95 -4.49
N LYS A 51 15.08 -10.18 -4.96
CA LYS A 51 14.89 -11.41 -4.17
C LYS A 51 15.71 -11.46 -2.89
N LYS A 52 16.79 -10.66 -2.79
CA LYS A 52 17.56 -10.49 -1.55
C LYS A 52 16.77 -9.80 -0.44
N VAL A 53 15.72 -9.05 -0.80
CA VAL A 53 14.91 -8.23 0.10
C VAL A 53 13.46 -8.71 0.11
N ILE A 54 12.93 -9.15 -1.02
CA ILE A 54 11.54 -9.56 -1.20
C ILE A 54 11.45 -11.08 -1.24
N ASN A 55 10.55 -11.64 -0.43
CA ASN A 55 10.28 -13.06 -0.38
C ASN A 55 9.07 -13.43 -1.25
N THR A 56 7.90 -12.86 -0.94
CA THR A 56 6.66 -13.13 -1.67
C THR A 56 5.90 -11.84 -1.94
N ILE A 57 5.15 -11.84 -3.05
CA ILE A 57 4.27 -10.74 -3.44
C ILE A 57 2.89 -11.32 -3.74
N SER A 58 1.87 -10.79 -3.08
CA SER A 58 0.50 -11.20 -3.28
C SER A 58 -0.40 -9.99 -3.41
N VAL A 59 -1.39 -10.08 -4.29
CA VAL A 59 -2.52 -9.15 -4.36
C VAL A 59 -3.59 -9.67 -3.42
N TYR A 60 -4.13 -8.81 -2.57
CA TYR A 60 -5.22 -9.19 -1.67
C TYR A 60 -6.51 -8.42 -1.91
N GLY A 61 -6.50 -7.40 -2.75
CA GLY A 61 -7.70 -6.62 -3.03
C GLY A 61 -7.46 -5.53 -4.06
N ALA A 62 -8.52 -4.79 -4.33
CA ALA A 62 -8.49 -3.61 -5.19
C ALA A 62 -9.43 -2.54 -4.62
N ILE A 63 -9.12 -1.28 -4.88
CA ILE A 63 -9.96 -0.12 -4.57
C ILE A 63 -10.29 0.57 -5.88
N THR A 64 -11.56 0.85 -6.14
CA THR A 64 -12.00 1.63 -7.30
C THR A 64 -12.34 3.05 -6.86
N LEU A 65 -11.53 4.04 -7.25
CA LEU A 65 -11.79 5.43 -6.90
C LEU A 65 -12.98 6.00 -7.71
N GLU A 66 -13.52 7.13 -7.27
CA GLU A 66 -14.68 7.77 -7.91
C GLU A 66 -14.42 8.19 -9.36
N ASP A 67 -13.17 8.49 -9.71
CA ASP A 67 -12.72 8.82 -11.05
C ASP A 67 -12.48 7.59 -11.96
N GLY A 68 -12.78 6.39 -11.45
CA GLY A 68 -12.58 5.11 -12.12
C GLY A 68 -11.15 4.56 -12.00
N THR A 69 -10.23 5.26 -11.32
CA THR A 69 -8.87 4.78 -11.10
C THR A 69 -8.88 3.54 -10.22
N GLU A 70 -8.24 2.46 -10.69
CA GLU A 70 -8.10 1.23 -9.92
C GLU A 70 -6.78 1.22 -9.14
N VAL A 71 -6.87 1.02 -7.83
CA VAL A 71 -5.73 0.89 -6.91
C VAL A 71 -5.60 -0.57 -6.49
N THR A 72 -4.57 -1.26 -6.99
CA THR A 72 -4.30 -2.64 -6.58
C THR A 72 -3.68 -2.68 -5.18
N CYS A 73 -4.20 -3.55 -4.30
CA CYS A 73 -3.71 -3.72 -2.94
C CYS A 73 -2.76 -4.94 -2.85
N TYR A 74 -1.50 -4.68 -2.56
CA TYR A 74 -0.43 -5.66 -2.47
C TYR A 74 0.01 -5.90 -1.02
N GLU A 75 0.27 -7.16 -0.69
CA GLU A 75 1.00 -7.61 0.49
C GLU A 75 2.34 -8.17 0.02
N ILE A 76 3.43 -7.62 0.58
CA ILE A 76 4.79 -8.04 0.25
C ILE A 76 5.47 -8.52 1.53
N ALA A 77 5.73 -9.81 1.58
CA ALA A 77 6.58 -10.36 2.62
C ALA A 77 8.04 -10.15 2.23
N LEU A 78 8.80 -9.55 3.13
CA LEU A 78 10.24 -9.39 2.98
C LEU A 78 10.98 -10.67 3.39
N GLN A 79 12.24 -10.77 3.00
CA GLN A 79 13.14 -11.82 3.48
C GLN A 79 13.34 -11.69 5.00
N SER A 80 13.56 -12.81 5.69
CA SER A 80 13.95 -12.81 7.10
C SER A 80 15.21 -11.97 7.30
N LYS A 81 15.33 -11.31 8.46
CA LYS A 81 16.42 -10.37 8.81
C LYS A 81 16.41 -9.02 8.09
N VAL A 82 15.51 -8.77 7.13
CA VAL A 82 15.37 -7.43 6.52
C VAL A 82 14.77 -6.47 7.55
N ARG A 83 15.50 -5.38 7.83
CA ARG A 83 15.03 -4.30 8.71
C ARG A 83 14.17 -3.33 7.90
N ILE A 84 12.85 -3.47 8.01
CA ILE A 84 11.87 -2.67 7.26
C ILE A 84 12.17 -1.19 7.39
N GLU A 85 12.51 -0.71 8.58
CA GLU A 85 12.81 0.68 8.90
C GLU A 85 13.93 1.23 8.01
N GLN A 86 14.95 0.42 7.74
CA GLN A 86 16.18 0.79 7.04
C GLN A 86 16.13 0.53 5.52
N SER A 87 15.30 -0.40 5.04
CA SER A 87 15.25 -0.81 3.63
C SER A 87 14.45 0.12 2.70
N LYS A 88 14.45 1.44 2.97
CA LYS A 88 13.60 2.44 2.28
C LYS A 88 13.80 2.46 0.76
N VAL A 89 15.05 2.43 0.27
CA VAL A 89 15.35 2.56 -1.17
C VAL A 89 14.84 1.35 -1.96
N ALA A 90 15.15 0.13 -1.51
CA ALA A 90 14.73 -1.10 -2.18
C ALA A 90 13.19 -1.21 -2.23
N ILE A 91 12.53 -0.95 -1.09
CA ILE A 91 11.07 -0.92 -0.96
C ILE A 91 10.46 0.09 -1.94
N GLN A 92 11.05 1.29 -2.04
CA GLN A 92 10.57 2.34 -2.92
C GLN A 92 10.76 2.03 -4.40
N GLN A 93 11.91 1.49 -4.79
CA GLN A 93 12.17 1.08 -6.18
C GLN A 93 11.19 -0.01 -6.61
N TYR A 94 10.92 -0.97 -5.72
CA TYR A 94 9.96 -2.02 -6.01
C TYR A 94 8.52 -1.50 -6.12
N ALA A 95 8.08 -0.66 -5.18
CA ALA A 95 6.73 -0.09 -5.23
C ALA A 95 6.46 0.69 -6.53
N ARG A 96 7.48 1.39 -7.06
CA ARG A 96 7.38 2.08 -8.36
C ARG A 96 7.21 1.10 -9.52
N ARG A 97 7.90 -0.04 -9.49
CA ARG A 97 7.76 -1.07 -10.53
C ARG A 97 6.37 -1.69 -10.58
N LEU A 98 5.65 -1.74 -9.45
CA LEU A 98 4.27 -2.25 -9.44
C LEU A 98 3.33 -1.40 -10.30
N LEU A 99 3.62 -0.11 -10.49
CA LEU A 99 2.88 0.78 -11.40
C LEU A 99 3.04 0.42 -12.88
N ILE A 100 3.98 -0.45 -13.27
CA ILE A 100 4.08 -0.87 -14.68
C ILE A 100 2.78 -1.59 -15.11
N SER A 101 2.08 -2.23 -14.17
CA SER A 101 0.84 -2.98 -14.41
C SER A 101 -0.46 -2.22 -14.11
N GLY A 102 -0.41 -0.99 -13.61
CA GLY A 102 -1.62 -0.28 -13.16
C GLY A 102 -1.43 1.22 -12.93
N GLN A 103 -2.53 1.92 -12.64
CA GLN A 103 -2.51 3.36 -12.41
C GLN A 103 -2.11 3.72 -10.98
N ALA A 104 -2.49 2.91 -9.99
CA ALA A 104 -2.12 3.10 -8.60
C ALA A 104 -1.94 1.77 -7.86
N ALA A 105 -1.13 1.78 -6.81
CA ALA A 105 -0.90 0.64 -5.95
C ALA A 105 -0.80 1.06 -4.47
N LEU A 106 -1.46 0.27 -3.62
CA LEU A 106 -1.34 0.34 -2.17
C LEU A 106 -0.56 -0.89 -1.71
N VAL A 107 0.59 -0.69 -1.07
CA VAL A 107 1.55 -1.76 -0.82
C VAL A 107 1.87 -1.86 0.67
N SER A 108 1.54 -3.00 1.27
CA SER A 108 1.86 -3.35 2.65
C SER A 108 3.12 -4.22 2.69
N PHE A 109 4.22 -3.67 3.19
CA PHE A 109 5.48 -4.38 3.39
C PHE A 109 5.55 -4.92 4.81
N VAL A 110 5.79 -6.23 4.93
CA VAL A 110 5.71 -6.95 6.19
C VAL A 110 6.92 -7.85 6.36
N SER A 111 7.38 -7.99 7.61
CA SER A 111 8.45 -8.92 7.94
C SER A 111 7.83 -10.21 8.43
N PRO A 112 8.28 -11.38 7.95
CA PRO A 112 7.82 -12.67 8.46
C PRO A 112 8.19 -12.83 9.95
N ASP A 113 9.31 -12.23 10.37
CA ASP A 113 9.85 -12.38 11.73
C ASP A 113 9.25 -11.35 12.71
N ASN A 114 8.78 -10.20 12.21
CA ASN A 114 8.27 -9.12 13.05
C ASN A 114 7.09 -8.38 12.39
N LYS A 115 5.87 -8.75 12.79
CA LYS A 115 4.64 -8.06 12.36
C LYS A 115 4.35 -6.77 13.14
N LYS A 116 5.11 -6.46 14.20
CA LYS A 116 4.90 -5.24 14.99
C LYS A 116 5.35 -3.99 14.24
N ILE A 117 6.24 -4.10 13.28
CA ILE A 117 6.66 -2.95 12.47
C ILE A 117 6.42 -3.31 11.02
N TRP A 118 5.62 -2.50 10.35
CA TRP A 118 5.28 -2.70 8.96
C TRP A 118 5.21 -1.36 8.25
N ARG A 119 5.31 -1.40 6.93
CA ARG A 119 5.36 -0.17 6.13
C ARG A 119 4.28 -0.19 5.08
N LEU A 120 3.53 0.90 5.01
CA LEU A 120 2.52 1.12 3.99
C LEU A 120 3.04 2.14 2.99
N THR A 121 2.90 1.84 1.69
CA THR A 121 3.24 2.77 0.62
C THR A 121 2.07 2.86 -0.35
N LEU A 122 1.56 4.08 -0.53
CA LEU A 122 0.66 4.42 -1.62
C LEU A 122 1.48 5.06 -2.73
N VAL A 123 1.27 4.60 -3.96
CA VAL A 123 1.99 5.07 -5.14
C VAL A 123 0.99 5.14 -6.29
N ALA A 124 0.92 6.28 -6.97
CA ALA A 124 -0.02 6.52 -8.08
C ALA A 124 0.68 7.25 -9.22
N LYS A 125 0.40 6.84 -10.46
CA LYS A 125 0.82 7.55 -11.66
C LYS A 125 0.20 8.94 -11.67
N ASP A 126 0.97 9.91 -12.15
CA ASP A 126 0.49 11.27 -12.34
C ASP A 126 0.14 11.42 -13.82
N SER A 127 -1.15 11.44 -14.13
CA SER A 127 -1.68 11.53 -15.49
C SER A 127 -2.47 12.81 -15.67
N GLU A 128 -2.32 13.46 -16.83
CA GLU A 128 -3.14 14.60 -17.21
C GLU A 128 -3.86 14.37 -18.53
N LEU A 129 -5.06 14.96 -18.60
CA LEU A 129 -5.80 15.08 -19.84
C LEU A 129 -5.16 16.19 -20.68
N THR A 130 -4.50 15.81 -21.77
CA THR A 130 -3.99 16.76 -22.78
C THR A 130 -4.93 16.76 -23.99
N SER A 131 -4.82 17.76 -24.86
CA SER A 131 -5.59 17.86 -26.10
C SER A 131 -5.40 16.66 -27.05
N ASP A 132 -4.33 15.88 -26.87
CA ASP A 132 -4.02 14.67 -27.65
C ASP A 132 -4.40 13.36 -26.92
N GLY A 133 -5.13 13.43 -25.79
CA GLY A 133 -5.49 12.30 -24.93
C GLY A 133 -4.85 12.32 -23.54
N ILE A 134 -5.01 11.23 -22.78
CA ILE A 134 -4.37 11.07 -21.46
C ILE A 134 -2.86 10.89 -21.66
N LYS A 135 -2.04 11.87 -21.26
CA LYS A 135 -0.58 11.75 -21.20
C LYS A 135 -0.15 11.64 -19.75
N GLU A 136 0.74 10.68 -19.46
CA GLU A 136 1.44 10.65 -18.16
C GLU A 136 2.26 11.94 -18.03
N LYS A 137 1.91 12.79 -17.06
CA LYS A 137 2.40 14.17 -16.99
C LYS A 137 3.77 14.29 -16.32
N SER A 138 4.18 13.29 -15.53
CA SER A 138 5.36 13.38 -14.67
C SER A 138 6.11 12.06 -14.60
N THR A 139 7.44 12.14 -14.74
CA THR A 139 8.39 11.07 -14.40
C THR A 139 8.38 10.71 -12.90
N ASN A 140 7.66 11.46 -12.06
CA ASN A 140 7.52 11.23 -10.62
C ASN A 140 6.06 10.96 -10.23
N ALA A 141 5.73 9.67 -10.08
CA ALA A 141 4.51 9.21 -9.41
C ALA A 141 4.34 9.84 -8.01
N LYS A 142 3.12 10.24 -7.66
CA LYS A 142 2.77 10.66 -6.29
C LYS A 142 2.97 9.48 -5.35
N ARG A 143 3.62 9.72 -4.21
CA ARG A 143 4.00 8.66 -3.28
C ARG A 143 3.88 9.10 -1.83
N TYR A 144 3.21 8.27 -1.04
CA TYR A 144 3.10 8.41 0.41
C TYR A 144 3.60 7.13 1.06
N THR A 145 4.50 7.25 2.03
CA THR A 145 5.06 6.09 2.74
C THR A 145 4.99 6.32 4.24
N PHE A 146 4.46 5.34 4.97
CA PHE A 146 4.27 5.39 6.42
C PHE A 146 4.87 4.16 7.08
N LEU A 147 5.58 4.36 8.20
CA LEU A 147 5.96 3.27 9.11
C LEU A 147 4.86 3.16 10.17
N LEU A 148 4.39 1.94 10.42
CA LEU A 148 3.18 1.64 11.18
C LEU A 148 3.41 0.46 12.15
N GLY A 149 2.49 0.32 13.10
CA GLY A 149 2.48 -0.73 14.12
C GLY A 149 2.77 -0.22 15.53
N PRO A 150 2.89 -1.13 16.53
CA PRO A 150 2.95 -0.71 17.93
C PRO A 150 4.19 0.11 18.22
N GLY A 151 4.01 1.24 18.90
CA GLY A 151 5.08 2.19 19.21
C GLY A 151 5.25 3.29 18.17
N GLU A 152 4.66 3.15 16.98
CA GLU A 152 4.61 4.22 15.99
C GLU A 152 3.47 5.20 16.29
N SER A 153 3.67 6.49 16.04
CA SER A 153 2.63 7.50 16.27
C SER A 153 1.42 7.27 15.38
N CYS A 154 1.64 6.87 14.12
CA CYS A 154 0.62 6.71 13.07
C CYS A 154 -0.30 7.92 12.83
N LYS A 155 -0.04 9.08 13.46
CA LYS A 155 -0.88 10.27 13.38
C LYS A 155 -1.02 10.79 11.96
N THR A 156 0.09 11.02 11.26
CA THR A 156 0.07 11.52 9.87
C THR A 156 -0.60 10.54 8.92
N ALA A 157 -0.41 9.23 9.12
CA ALA A 157 -1.10 8.23 8.31
C ALA A 157 -2.62 8.29 8.54
N ALA A 158 -3.05 8.36 9.80
CA ALA A 158 -4.45 8.47 10.17
C ALA A 158 -5.10 9.76 9.63
N GLU A 159 -4.44 10.91 9.76
CA GLU A 159 -4.92 12.19 9.21
C GLU A 159 -5.07 12.13 7.68
N ARG A 160 -4.13 11.50 6.99
CA ARG A 160 -4.20 11.31 5.53
C ARG A 160 -5.35 10.39 5.15
N PHE A 161 -5.53 9.28 5.86
CA PHE A 161 -6.64 8.36 5.61
C PHE A 161 -8.00 8.96 5.94
N GLU A 162 -8.11 9.73 7.02
CA GLU A 162 -9.32 10.47 7.39
C GLU A 162 -9.69 11.49 6.31
N SER A 163 -8.72 12.20 5.72
CA SER A 163 -8.98 13.14 4.62
C SER A 163 -9.51 12.49 3.34
N LEU A 164 -9.50 11.16 3.25
CA LEU A 164 -10.08 10.39 2.14
C LEU A 164 -11.50 9.88 2.46
N ILE A 165 -11.98 10.05 3.70
CA ILE A 165 -13.35 9.75 4.07
C ILE A 165 -14.21 10.90 3.56
N ASN A 166 -14.98 10.63 2.51
CA ASN A 166 -16.06 11.51 2.03
C ASN A 166 -17.34 11.28 2.83
#